data_AF-A0A4D6P5I0-F1
#
_entry.id   AF-A0A4D6P5I0-F1
#
_cell.length_a   1.000
_cell.length_b   1.000
_cell.length_c   1.000
_cell.angle_alpha   90.00
_cell.angle_beta   90.00
_cell.angle_gamma   90.00
#
_symmetry.space_group_name_H-M   'P 1'
#
loop_
_entity.id
_entity.type
_entity.pdbx_description
1 polymer ?
#
loop_
_entity_poly.entity_id
_entity_poly.type
_entity_poly.pdbx_seq_one_letter_code
_entity_poly.pdbx_strand_id
1 'polypeptide(L)'
;MLINIENATEENVLDSKFTTAIENILRAFAERKHLIIAQKKFFNCIMEEKGGIYSMTSKNFASEALAGLIEYHAILNQVSFYISVDFTIHDTSFRWIDLGEKYKFICGPLYFNDSSQLQKTKIVCENPLDSDFFKIIAAFYARNEHLSRCSINFNVLNGGGGSTKDVFERTIQNDEIAFCIVDNDKKHPQAPYGGTSSHFLGEKIKRSGLVEILDVHEVESLVPLDTIEEVLKNLNLMIKKKDTLDFLKKLCSIDESAKFYFDHKKGFNIKSALELDNTHGDFWRPILKKLNHEYDCECIESKKCKCCNSCLAYEGFGDGLLNNTLEYIQTGNLRQYNPNLSSQLHDKWYTLGKKFFSWSCGPYKKARVS
;
A
#
# COMPACT_ATOMS: atom_id res chain seq x y z
N MET A 1 -11.39 -2.88 -2.95
CA MET A 1 -11.38 -1.97 -4.12
C MET A 1 -12.78 -1.49 -4.46
N LEU A 2 -12.86 -0.43 -5.27
CA LEU A 2 -14.10 0.13 -5.78
C LEU A 2 -14.36 -0.36 -7.22
N ILE A 3 -15.59 -0.81 -7.48
CA ILE A 3 -16.09 -1.26 -8.79
C ILE A 3 -17.11 -0.23 -9.30
N ASN A 4 -16.83 0.37 -10.45
CA ASN A 4 -17.70 1.30 -11.14
C ASN A 4 -18.37 0.62 -12.33
N ILE A 5 -19.70 0.55 -12.33
CA ILE A 5 -20.47 0.03 -13.46
C ILE A 5 -20.79 1.16 -14.43
N GLU A 6 -20.32 1.04 -15.67
CA GLU A 6 -20.46 2.03 -16.74
C GLU A 6 -21.29 1.45 -17.89
N ASN A 7 -22.03 2.31 -18.59
CA ASN A 7 -22.76 2.00 -19.82
C ASN A 7 -23.79 0.85 -19.76
N ALA A 8 -24.22 0.43 -18.56
CA ALA A 8 -25.23 -0.60 -18.40
C ALA A 8 -26.61 -0.10 -18.86
N THR A 9 -27.17 -0.73 -19.90
CA THR A 9 -28.56 -0.51 -20.30
C THR A 9 -29.50 -1.49 -19.60
N GLU A 10 -30.79 -1.20 -19.59
CA GLU A 10 -31.81 -2.11 -19.05
C GLU A 10 -31.82 -3.46 -19.77
N GLU A 11 -31.66 -3.45 -21.10
CA GLU A 11 -31.51 -4.66 -21.89
C GLU A 11 -30.31 -5.48 -21.43
N ASN A 12 -29.15 -4.85 -21.19
CA ASN A 12 -27.99 -5.60 -20.72
C ASN A 12 -28.16 -6.13 -19.30
N VAL A 13 -28.83 -5.39 -18.41
CA VAL A 13 -29.08 -5.83 -17.03
C VAL A 13 -30.07 -7.01 -17.00
N LEU A 14 -30.99 -7.09 -17.96
CA LEU A 14 -31.97 -8.17 -18.08
C LEU A 14 -31.51 -9.32 -19.01
N ASP A 15 -30.33 -9.21 -19.61
CA ASP A 15 -29.73 -10.26 -20.42
C ASP A 15 -29.14 -11.36 -19.53
N SER A 16 -29.63 -12.59 -19.70
CA SER A 16 -29.18 -13.78 -18.96
C SER A 16 -27.68 -14.04 -19.10
N LYS A 17 -27.06 -13.57 -20.19
CA LYS A 17 -25.62 -13.65 -20.44
C LYS A 17 -24.78 -12.96 -19.36
N PHE A 18 -25.28 -11.86 -18.78
CA PHE A 18 -24.54 -11.06 -17.79
C PHE A 18 -25.00 -11.30 -16.35
N THR A 19 -26.07 -12.08 -16.14
CA THR A 19 -26.66 -12.31 -14.82
C THR A 19 -25.64 -12.85 -13.82
N THR A 20 -24.87 -13.88 -14.18
CA THR A 20 -23.87 -14.48 -13.28
C THR A 20 -22.83 -13.46 -12.81
N ALA A 21 -22.28 -12.65 -13.73
CA ALA A 21 -21.35 -11.59 -13.39
C ALA A 21 -21.95 -10.54 -12.46
N ILE A 22 -23.17 -10.07 -12.77
CA ILE A 22 -23.88 -9.08 -11.94
C ILE A 22 -24.12 -9.63 -10.54
N GLU A 23 -24.58 -10.88 -10.42
CA GLU A 23 -24.78 -11.53 -9.12
C GLU A 23 -23.48 -11.71 -8.33
N ASN A 24 -22.39 -12.08 -9.01
CA ASN A 24 -21.08 -12.19 -8.37
C ASN A 24 -20.60 -10.83 -7.84
N ILE A 25 -20.75 -9.75 -8.62
CA ILE A 25 -20.40 -8.39 -8.20
C ILE A 25 -21.21 -8.00 -6.95
N LEU A 26 -22.54 -8.16 -6.99
CA LEU A 26 -23.42 -7.86 -5.84
C LEU A 26 -23.08 -8.71 -4.61
N ARG A 27 -22.76 -9.99 -4.79
CA ARG A 27 -22.35 -10.88 -3.70
C ARG A 27 -21.03 -10.43 -3.08
N ALA A 28 -20.04 -10.03 -3.89
CA ALA A 28 -18.77 -9.52 -3.39
C ALA A 28 -18.95 -8.25 -2.55
N PHE A 29 -19.90 -7.39 -2.91
CA PHE A 29 -20.30 -6.24 -2.09
C PHE A 29 -20.96 -6.67 -0.79
N ALA A 30 -21.92 -7.58 -0.82
CA ALA A 30 -22.60 -8.08 0.38
C ALA A 30 -21.62 -8.77 1.36
N GLU A 31 -20.62 -9.46 0.82
CA GLU A 31 -19.50 -10.06 1.55
C GLU A 31 -18.43 -9.04 1.98
N ARG A 32 -18.67 -7.75 1.69
CA ARG A 32 -17.85 -6.59 2.04
C ARG A 32 -16.45 -6.57 1.43
N LYS A 33 -16.26 -7.29 0.33
CA LYS A 33 -14.98 -7.35 -0.37
C LYS A 33 -14.71 -6.07 -1.13
N HIS A 34 -15.72 -5.54 -1.80
CA HIS A 34 -15.60 -4.42 -2.74
C HIS A 34 -16.76 -3.44 -2.59
N LEU A 35 -16.49 -2.16 -2.82
CA LEU A 35 -17.52 -1.15 -3.00
C LEU A 35 -18.08 -1.23 -4.42
N ILE A 36 -19.36 -0.93 -4.60
CA ILE A 36 -19.98 -0.81 -5.93
C ILE A 36 -20.58 0.58 -6.09
N ILE A 37 -20.32 1.20 -7.23
CA ILE A 37 -21.05 2.37 -7.71
C ILE A 37 -21.59 2.08 -9.12
N ALA A 38 -22.78 2.59 -9.40
CA ALA A 38 -23.45 2.46 -10.69
C ALA A 38 -24.52 3.55 -10.82
N GLN A 39 -25.05 3.75 -12.02
CA GLN A 39 -26.24 4.60 -12.17
C GLN A 39 -27.43 4.01 -11.38
N LYS A 40 -28.28 4.86 -10.80
CA LYS A 40 -29.48 4.43 -10.06
C LYS A 40 -30.35 3.45 -10.87
N LYS A 41 -30.45 3.66 -12.19
CA LYS A 41 -31.23 2.80 -13.10
C LYS A 41 -30.73 1.35 -13.07
N PHE A 42 -29.41 1.11 -12.97
CA PHE A 42 -28.84 -0.23 -12.88
C PHE A 42 -29.42 -1.02 -11.69
N PHE A 43 -29.39 -0.44 -10.48
CA PHE A 43 -29.91 -1.11 -9.29
C PHE A 43 -31.43 -1.27 -9.33
N ASN A 44 -32.15 -0.24 -9.78
CA ASN A 44 -33.62 -0.31 -9.90
C ASN A 44 -34.05 -1.41 -10.88
N CYS A 45 -33.39 -1.55 -12.04
CA CYS A 45 -33.68 -2.63 -12.99
C CYS A 45 -33.55 -4.01 -12.36
N ILE A 46 -32.52 -4.24 -11.54
CA ILE A 46 -32.34 -5.51 -10.81
C ILE A 46 -33.48 -5.73 -9.80
N MET A 47 -33.82 -4.71 -9.02
CA MET A 47 -34.85 -4.79 -7.97
C MET A 47 -36.27 -4.99 -8.52
N GLU A 48 -36.59 -4.35 -9.65
CA GLU A 48 -37.92 -4.34 -10.27
C GLU A 48 -38.14 -5.51 -11.23
N GLU A 49 -37.10 -6.27 -11.56
CA GLU A 49 -37.15 -7.46 -12.40
C GLU A 49 -38.18 -8.49 -11.84
N LYS A 50 -39.02 -9.07 -12.72
CA LYS A 50 -40.10 -10.02 -12.32
C LYS A 50 -40.05 -11.38 -13.01
N GLY A 51 -39.21 -11.54 -14.03
CA GLY A 51 -39.01 -12.78 -14.79
C GLY A 51 -38.21 -13.85 -14.05
N GLY A 52 -37.71 -13.58 -12.84
CA GLY A 52 -36.96 -14.54 -12.04
C GLY A 52 -35.47 -14.62 -12.41
N ILE A 53 -34.95 -13.65 -13.17
CA ILE A 53 -33.53 -13.56 -13.53
C ILE A 53 -32.67 -13.38 -12.28
N TYR A 54 -33.12 -12.52 -11.34
CA TYR A 54 -32.40 -12.24 -10.11
C TYR A 54 -33.12 -12.81 -8.89
N SER A 55 -32.35 -13.48 -8.02
CA SER A 55 -32.85 -13.96 -6.75
C SER A 55 -33.28 -12.80 -5.82
N MET A 56 -34.17 -13.07 -4.86
CA MET A 56 -34.55 -12.09 -3.84
C MET A 56 -33.33 -11.58 -3.06
N THR A 57 -32.34 -12.44 -2.83
CA THR A 57 -31.07 -12.09 -2.19
C THR A 57 -30.29 -11.06 -3.03
N SER A 58 -30.16 -11.29 -4.33
CA SER A 58 -29.50 -10.36 -5.26
C SER A 58 -30.21 -8.99 -5.29
N LYS A 59 -31.54 -8.98 -5.27
CA LYS A 59 -32.36 -7.75 -5.19
C LYS A 59 -32.12 -6.97 -3.88
N ASN A 60 -32.00 -7.68 -2.75
CA ASN A 60 -31.66 -7.06 -1.47
C ASN A 60 -30.25 -6.46 -1.48
N PHE A 61 -29.27 -7.14 -2.08
CA PHE A 61 -27.91 -6.60 -2.22
C PHE A 61 -27.86 -5.35 -3.10
N ALA A 62 -28.62 -5.32 -4.21
CA ALA A 62 -28.76 -4.15 -5.05
C ALA A 62 -29.39 -2.96 -4.30
N SER A 63 -30.42 -3.22 -3.48
CA SER A 63 -31.05 -2.22 -2.61
C SER A 63 -30.07 -1.63 -1.58
N GLU A 64 -29.25 -2.49 -0.94
CA GLU A 64 -28.24 -2.04 0.02
C GLU A 64 -27.14 -1.20 -0.67
N ALA A 65 -26.67 -1.63 -1.84
CA ALA A 65 -25.71 -0.87 -2.63
C ALA A 65 -26.27 0.51 -3.07
N LEU A 66 -27.53 0.55 -3.52
CA LEU A 66 -28.23 1.78 -3.88
C LEU A 66 -28.35 2.75 -2.70
N ALA A 67 -28.62 2.25 -1.49
CA ALA A 67 -28.71 3.07 -0.29
C ALA A 67 -27.37 3.76 0.07
N GLY A 68 -26.23 3.14 -0.28
CA GLY A 68 -24.88 3.70 -0.07
C GLY A 68 -24.36 4.56 -1.23
N LEU A 69 -25.12 4.71 -2.32
CA LEU A 69 -24.63 5.20 -3.60
C LEU A 69 -23.97 6.59 -3.54
N ILE A 70 -24.58 7.53 -2.83
CA ILE A 70 -24.06 8.91 -2.72
C ILE A 70 -22.70 8.91 -2.00
N GLU A 71 -22.61 8.19 -0.88
CA GLU A 71 -21.38 8.06 -0.10
C GLU A 71 -20.28 7.43 -0.96
N TYR A 72 -20.58 6.33 -1.66
CA TYR A 72 -19.58 5.61 -2.46
C TYR A 72 -19.17 6.37 -3.73
N HIS A 73 -20.04 7.17 -4.33
CA HIS A 73 -19.65 8.01 -5.46
C HIS A 73 -18.61 9.07 -5.07
N ALA A 74 -18.71 9.65 -3.87
CA ALA A 74 -17.71 10.61 -3.38
C ALA A 74 -16.31 9.98 -3.27
N ILE A 75 -16.25 8.69 -2.93
CA ILE A 75 -15.00 7.93 -2.79
C ILE A 75 -14.24 7.81 -4.12
N LEU A 76 -14.94 7.84 -5.26
CA LEU A 76 -14.32 7.64 -6.57
C LEU A 76 -13.16 8.63 -6.83
N ASN A 77 -13.24 9.86 -6.31
CA ASN A 77 -12.19 10.87 -6.47
C ASN A 77 -11.08 10.75 -5.41
N GLN A 78 -11.32 9.99 -4.35
CA GLN A 78 -10.41 9.77 -3.23
C GLN A 78 -9.65 8.44 -3.35
N VAL A 79 -9.79 7.71 -4.45
CA VAL A 79 -9.02 6.48 -4.71
C VAL A 79 -8.06 6.69 -5.88
N SER A 80 -6.88 6.09 -5.79
CA SER A 80 -5.88 6.02 -6.86
C SER A 80 -6.03 4.75 -7.73
N PHE A 81 -6.97 3.86 -7.41
CA PHE A 81 -7.27 2.68 -8.21
C PHE A 81 -8.74 2.31 -8.11
N TYR A 82 -9.34 1.92 -9.24
CA TYR A 82 -10.68 1.34 -9.30
C TYR A 82 -10.86 0.49 -10.56
N ILE A 83 -11.86 -0.38 -10.50
CA ILE A 83 -12.29 -1.19 -11.64
C ILE A 83 -13.48 -0.53 -12.31
N SER A 84 -13.51 -0.57 -13.63
CA SER A 84 -14.60 -0.11 -14.46
C SER A 84 -15.16 -1.28 -15.25
N VAL A 85 -16.38 -1.68 -14.92
CA VAL A 85 -17.12 -2.70 -15.65
C VAL A 85 -17.93 -1.98 -16.72
N ASP A 86 -17.44 -2.01 -17.95
CA ASP A 86 -18.05 -1.35 -19.10
C ASP A 86 -18.90 -2.35 -19.88
N PHE A 87 -20.22 -2.15 -19.88
CA PHE A 87 -21.18 -3.04 -20.54
C PHE A 87 -21.11 -2.99 -22.09
N THR A 88 -20.31 -2.09 -22.67
CA THR A 88 -19.99 -2.12 -24.11
C THR A 88 -18.95 -3.19 -24.48
N ILE A 89 -18.26 -3.76 -23.48
CA ILE A 89 -17.30 -4.87 -23.66
C ILE A 89 -18.02 -6.19 -23.41
N HIS A 90 -18.17 -7.01 -24.45
CA HIS A 90 -19.03 -8.21 -24.43
C HIS A 90 -18.26 -9.54 -24.31
N ASP A 91 -16.98 -9.47 -23.94
CA ASP A 91 -16.07 -10.60 -23.73
C ASP A 91 -15.34 -10.47 -22.38
N THR A 92 -14.31 -11.29 -22.16
CA THR A 92 -13.48 -11.29 -20.94
C THR A 92 -12.24 -10.41 -21.07
N SER A 93 -12.14 -9.60 -22.12
CA SER A 93 -10.98 -8.73 -22.31
C SER A 93 -10.93 -7.63 -21.26
N PHE A 94 -9.71 -7.16 -21.00
CA PHE A 94 -9.47 -6.04 -20.11
C PHE A 94 -8.31 -5.19 -20.61
N ARG A 95 -8.24 -3.96 -20.10
CA ARG A 95 -7.15 -3.03 -20.35
C ARG A 95 -6.95 -2.09 -19.17
N TRP A 96 -5.75 -1.53 -19.07
CA TRP A 96 -5.44 -0.48 -18.11
C TRP A 96 -5.50 0.90 -18.76
N ILE A 97 -5.87 1.89 -17.96
CA ILE A 97 -5.60 3.30 -18.25
C ILE A 97 -4.82 3.88 -17.08
N ASP A 98 -3.66 4.45 -17.40
CA ASP A 98 -2.89 5.31 -16.50
C ASP A 98 -3.39 6.76 -16.67
N LEU A 99 -3.93 7.34 -15.60
CA LEU A 99 -4.41 8.72 -15.54
C LEU A 99 -3.44 9.61 -14.72
N GLY A 100 -2.18 9.20 -14.59
CA GLY A 100 -1.15 9.85 -13.76
C GLY A 100 -1.21 9.36 -12.31
N GLU A 101 -2.00 10.03 -11.48
CA GLU A 101 -2.13 9.69 -10.05
C GLU A 101 -3.16 8.58 -9.77
N LYS A 102 -3.85 8.12 -10.82
CA LYS A 102 -4.95 7.17 -10.73
C LYS A 102 -4.84 6.12 -11.83
N TYR A 103 -5.08 4.86 -11.47
CA TYR A 103 -5.19 3.75 -12.40
C TYR A 103 -6.64 3.29 -12.54
N LYS A 104 -7.04 2.99 -13.77
CA LYS A 104 -8.36 2.42 -14.10
C LYS A 104 -8.15 1.06 -14.77
N PHE A 105 -8.68 -0.01 -14.18
CA PHE A 105 -8.76 -1.33 -14.82
C PHE A 105 -10.13 -1.45 -15.48
N ILE A 106 -10.18 -1.56 -16.80
CA ILE A 106 -11.43 -1.63 -17.58
C ILE A 106 -11.64 -3.05 -18.07
N CYS A 107 -12.80 -3.62 -17.80
CA CYS A 107 -13.21 -4.93 -18.30
C CYS A 107 -14.71 -4.96 -18.61
N GLY A 108 -15.15 -5.96 -19.36
CA GLY A 108 -16.57 -6.28 -19.50
C GLY A 108 -17.11 -7.05 -18.28
N PRO A 109 -18.44 -7.13 -18.10
CA PRO A 109 -19.06 -7.91 -17.03
C PRO A 109 -18.61 -9.37 -17.03
N LEU A 110 -18.41 -9.98 -18.21
CA LEU A 110 -18.07 -11.41 -18.31
C LEU A 110 -16.70 -11.77 -17.74
N TYR A 111 -15.80 -10.79 -17.54
CA TYR A 111 -14.58 -11.01 -16.77
C TYR A 111 -14.97 -11.70 -15.45
N PHE A 112 -15.93 -11.12 -14.72
CA PHE A 112 -16.40 -11.57 -13.41
C PHE A 112 -17.41 -12.72 -13.40
N ASN A 113 -17.52 -13.51 -14.48
CA ASN A 113 -18.30 -14.74 -14.45
C ASN A 113 -17.71 -15.77 -13.47
N ASP A 114 -16.39 -15.79 -13.31
CA ASP A 114 -15.74 -16.52 -12.22
C ASP A 114 -15.68 -15.66 -10.95
N SER A 115 -16.40 -16.11 -9.91
CA SER A 115 -16.42 -15.46 -8.60
C SER A 115 -15.05 -15.43 -7.89
N SER A 116 -14.06 -16.23 -8.34
CA SER A 116 -12.69 -16.19 -7.84
C SER A 116 -12.01 -14.82 -8.06
N GLN A 117 -12.38 -14.12 -9.14
CA GLN A 117 -11.84 -12.81 -9.48
C GLN A 117 -12.39 -11.66 -8.63
N LEU A 118 -13.49 -11.91 -7.91
CA LEU A 118 -14.12 -10.98 -6.96
C LEU A 118 -13.88 -11.39 -5.50
N GLN A 119 -12.85 -12.18 -5.26
CA GLN A 119 -12.34 -12.36 -3.90
C GLN A 119 -11.64 -11.07 -3.43
N LYS A 120 -11.39 -10.96 -2.12
CA LYS A 120 -10.60 -9.84 -1.60
C LYS A 120 -9.27 -9.78 -2.37
N THR A 121 -8.90 -8.57 -2.77
CA THR A 121 -7.68 -8.26 -3.51
C THR A 121 -6.48 -8.95 -2.89
N LYS A 122 -5.64 -9.55 -3.73
CA LYS A 122 -4.37 -10.14 -3.30
C LYS A 122 -3.34 -9.02 -3.14
N ILE A 123 -2.77 -8.90 -1.95
CA ILE A 123 -1.65 -8.00 -1.68
C ILE A 123 -0.41 -8.86 -1.53
N VAL A 124 0.58 -8.65 -2.40
CA VAL A 124 1.85 -9.37 -2.37
C VAL A 124 2.90 -8.43 -1.78
N CYS A 125 3.44 -8.79 -0.62
CA CYS A 125 4.57 -8.09 0.01
C CYS A 125 5.72 -9.08 0.20
N GLU A 126 6.93 -8.59 0.47
CA GLU A 126 8.06 -9.46 0.79
C GLU A 126 7.82 -10.28 2.07
N ASN A 127 7.22 -9.64 3.08
CA ASN A 127 6.81 -10.24 4.33
C ASN A 127 5.36 -9.86 4.68
N PRO A 128 4.56 -10.78 5.26
CA PRO A 128 3.22 -10.45 5.75
C PRO A 128 3.16 -9.26 6.73
N LEU A 129 4.19 -9.05 7.55
CA LEU A 129 4.25 -7.92 8.50
C LEU A 129 4.21 -6.56 7.79
N ASP A 130 4.78 -6.46 6.58
CA ASP A 130 4.74 -5.24 5.77
C ASP A 130 3.29 -4.84 5.49
N SER A 131 2.46 -5.82 5.13
CA SER A 131 1.05 -5.61 4.82
C SER A 131 0.21 -5.18 6.02
N ASP A 132 0.57 -5.67 7.22
CA ASP A 132 -0.07 -5.25 8.47
C ASP A 132 0.28 -3.80 8.80
N PHE A 133 1.53 -3.40 8.53
CA PHE A 133 1.94 -2.01 8.68
C PHE A 133 1.30 -1.09 7.63
N PHE A 134 1.23 -1.52 6.37
CA PHE A 134 0.53 -0.77 5.32
C PHE A 134 -0.97 -0.60 5.60
N LYS A 135 -1.60 -1.56 6.29
CA LYS A 135 -2.98 -1.43 6.76
C LYS A 135 -3.14 -0.28 7.78
N ILE A 136 -2.15 -0.07 8.65
CA ILE A 136 -2.13 1.06 9.58
C ILE A 136 -2.01 2.37 8.82
N ILE A 137 -1.12 2.43 7.82
CA ILE A 137 -0.95 3.61 6.94
C ILE A 137 -2.23 3.90 6.13
N ALA A 138 -2.90 2.87 5.60
CA ALA A 138 -4.18 3.00 4.92
C ALA A 138 -5.29 3.51 5.85
N ALA A 139 -5.30 3.10 7.12
CA ALA A 139 -6.23 3.60 8.12
C ALA A 139 -5.94 5.06 8.54
N PHE A 140 -4.67 5.47 8.53
CA PHE A 140 -4.28 6.87 8.65
C PHE A 140 -4.87 7.72 7.51
N TYR A 141 -4.64 7.31 6.26
CA TYR A 141 -5.24 7.96 5.09
C TYR A 141 -6.77 8.05 5.19
N ALA A 142 -7.43 6.92 5.47
CA ALA A 142 -8.88 6.86 5.53
C ALA A 142 -9.48 7.76 6.63
N ARG A 143 -8.78 7.98 7.75
CA ARG A 143 -9.23 8.93 8.77
C ARG A 143 -9.15 10.37 8.30
N ASN A 144 -8.03 10.75 7.65
CA ASN A 144 -7.81 12.11 7.17
C ASN A 144 -8.79 12.49 6.05
N GLU A 145 -9.20 11.53 5.22
CA GLU A 145 -10.16 11.74 4.13
C GLU A 145 -11.63 11.49 4.52
N HIS A 146 -11.92 11.33 5.81
CA HIS A 146 -13.27 11.00 6.32
C HIS A 146 -13.87 9.70 5.75
N LEU A 147 -13.02 8.76 5.34
CA LEU A 147 -13.32 7.44 4.79
C LEU A 147 -13.32 6.33 5.86
N SER A 148 -13.37 6.67 7.14
CA SER A 148 -13.38 5.70 8.25
C SER A 148 -14.61 4.77 8.26
N ARG A 149 -15.64 5.11 7.46
CA ARG A 149 -16.81 4.27 7.16
C ARG A 149 -16.60 3.32 5.98
N CYS A 150 -15.35 3.10 5.58
CA CYS A 150 -14.95 2.00 4.72
C CYS A 150 -14.14 0.98 5.53
N SER A 151 -14.32 -0.30 5.22
CA SER A 151 -13.43 -1.34 5.71
C SER A 151 -12.20 -1.46 4.81
N ILE A 152 -11.10 -1.95 5.38
CA ILE A 152 -9.84 -2.26 4.67
C ILE A 152 -9.70 -3.78 4.70
N ASN A 153 -10.02 -4.42 3.58
CA ASN A 153 -10.10 -5.87 3.41
C ASN A 153 -9.22 -6.34 2.25
N PHE A 154 -8.34 -7.28 2.53
CA PHE A 154 -7.43 -7.87 1.55
C PHE A 154 -7.03 -9.28 1.97
N ASN A 155 -6.42 -10.03 1.05
CA ASN A 155 -5.74 -11.28 1.32
C ASN A 155 -4.24 -11.07 1.12
N VAL A 156 -3.43 -11.37 2.13
CA VAL A 156 -1.97 -11.26 2.06
C VAL A 156 -1.39 -12.50 1.42
N LEU A 157 -0.44 -12.30 0.50
CA LEU A 157 0.42 -13.34 -0.03
C LEU A 157 1.86 -13.03 0.40
N ASN A 158 2.51 -14.01 1.02
CA ASN A 158 3.91 -13.91 1.40
C ASN A 158 4.79 -14.09 0.15
N GLY A 159 5.52 -13.05 -0.22
CA GLY A 159 6.44 -13.06 -1.35
C GLY A 159 7.75 -13.79 -1.04
N GLY A 160 8.19 -13.85 0.21
CA GLY A 160 9.42 -14.55 0.61
C GLY A 160 10.70 -13.82 0.19
N GLY A 161 10.69 -12.49 0.16
CA GLY A 161 11.81 -11.67 -0.33
C GLY A 161 12.07 -11.88 -1.82
N GLY A 162 13.13 -12.61 -2.18
CA GLY A 162 13.53 -12.82 -3.57
C GLY A 162 12.51 -13.53 -4.46
N SER A 163 11.60 -14.34 -3.90
CA SER A 163 10.54 -15.03 -4.65
C SER A 163 9.27 -14.18 -4.87
N THR A 164 9.25 -12.92 -4.43
CA THR A 164 8.06 -12.05 -4.50
C THR A 164 7.54 -11.90 -5.93
N LYS A 165 8.45 -11.83 -6.91
CA LYS A 165 8.10 -11.78 -8.34
C LYS A 165 7.37 -13.02 -8.82
N ASP A 166 7.85 -14.20 -8.46
CA ASP A 166 7.23 -15.46 -8.89
C ASP A 166 5.82 -15.62 -8.31
N VAL A 167 5.65 -15.24 -7.04
CA VAL A 167 4.33 -15.22 -6.39
C VAL A 167 3.38 -14.26 -7.11
N PHE A 168 3.82 -13.03 -7.36
CA PHE A 168 3.02 -12.03 -8.08
C PHE A 168 2.65 -12.48 -9.50
N GLU A 169 3.63 -12.97 -10.28
CA GLU A 169 3.42 -13.39 -11.66
C GLU A 169 2.49 -14.60 -11.75
N ARG A 170 2.60 -15.56 -10.82
CA ARG A 170 1.64 -16.68 -10.73
C ARG A 170 0.23 -16.20 -10.39
N THR A 171 0.08 -15.23 -9.49
CA THR A 171 -1.24 -14.67 -9.13
C THR A 171 -1.91 -14.04 -10.35
N ILE A 172 -1.21 -13.18 -11.09
CA ILE A 172 -1.80 -12.50 -12.27
C ILE A 172 -1.96 -13.42 -13.50
N GLN A 173 -1.25 -14.56 -13.55
CA GLN A 173 -1.46 -15.59 -14.57
C GLN A 173 -2.79 -16.32 -14.39
N ASN A 174 -3.29 -16.38 -13.15
CA ASN A 174 -4.61 -16.94 -12.83
C ASN A 174 -5.74 -15.90 -12.97
N ASP A 175 -5.47 -14.75 -13.60
CA ASP A 175 -6.38 -13.60 -13.75
C ASP A 175 -6.94 -13.05 -12.41
N GLU A 176 -6.26 -13.34 -11.30
CA GLU A 176 -6.53 -12.73 -10.02
C GLU A 176 -6.00 -11.29 -10.02
N ILE A 177 -6.80 -10.36 -9.47
CA ILE A 177 -6.41 -8.96 -9.36
C ILE A 177 -5.50 -8.77 -8.16
N ALA A 178 -4.29 -8.26 -8.40
CA ALA A 178 -3.22 -8.22 -7.41
C ALA A 178 -2.49 -6.87 -7.35
N PHE A 179 -2.10 -6.48 -6.14
CA PHE A 179 -1.25 -5.34 -5.88
C PHE A 179 0.02 -5.81 -5.19
N CYS A 180 1.17 -5.58 -5.80
CA CYS A 180 2.47 -5.96 -5.25
C CYS A 180 3.20 -4.71 -4.74
N ILE A 181 3.76 -4.79 -3.54
CA ILE A 181 4.55 -3.72 -2.94
C ILE A 181 5.91 -4.31 -2.55
N VAL A 182 6.98 -3.64 -2.97
CA VAL A 182 8.36 -4.05 -2.66
C VAL A 182 9.20 -2.86 -2.20
N ASP A 183 10.16 -3.14 -1.33
CA ASP A 183 11.17 -2.19 -0.89
C ASP A 183 12.12 -1.85 -2.04
N ASN A 184 12.68 -0.63 -2.09
CA ASN A 184 13.62 -0.28 -3.17
C ASN A 184 15.08 -0.65 -2.89
N ASP A 185 15.40 -1.00 -1.64
CA ASP A 185 16.74 -1.34 -1.15
C ASP A 185 17.81 -0.25 -1.35
N LYS A 186 17.42 0.98 -1.71
CA LYS A 186 18.34 2.08 -2.00
C LYS A 186 18.87 2.69 -0.70
N LYS A 187 20.19 2.72 -0.58
CA LYS A 187 20.91 3.42 0.52
C LYS A 187 21.39 4.82 0.13
N HIS A 188 21.00 5.26 -1.07
CA HIS A 188 21.34 6.56 -1.64
C HIS A 188 20.28 6.95 -2.69
N PRO A 189 19.85 8.23 -2.77
CA PRO A 189 18.79 8.67 -3.68
C PRO A 189 19.08 8.40 -5.16
N GLN A 190 20.35 8.48 -5.56
CA GLN A 190 20.80 8.23 -6.93
C GLN A 190 21.36 6.82 -7.16
N ALA A 191 21.33 5.95 -6.15
CA ALA A 191 21.73 4.55 -6.37
C ALA A 191 20.71 3.83 -7.28
N PRO A 192 21.16 2.85 -8.09
CA PRO A 192 20.26 1.98 -8.81
C PRO A 192 19.39 1.17 -7.83
N TYR A 193 18.23 0.72 -8.31
CA TYR A 193 17.40 -0.22 -7.58
C TYR A 193 18.16 -1.54 -7.38
N GLY A 194 18.16 -2.03 -6.14
CA GLY A 194 18.81 -3.28 -5.75
C GLY A 194 17.78 -4.36 -5.42
N GLY A 195 18.29 -5.53 -5.02
CA GLY A 195 17.51 -6.60 -4.40
C GLY A 195 16.24 -6.97 -5.16
N THR A 196 15.12 -7.07 -4.44
CA THR A 196 13.83 -7.53 -4.97
C THR A 196 13.28 -6.57 -6.02
N SER A 197 13.35 -5.26 -5.77
CA SER A 197 12.81 -4.24 -6.70
C SER A 197 13.44 -4.27 -8.09
N SER A 198 14.70 -4.70 -8.19
CA SER A 198 15.38 -4.84 -9.48
C SER A 198 14.66 -5.79 -10.46
N HIS A 199 13.97 -6.80 -9.93
CA HIS A 199 13.21 -7.77 -10.73
C HIS A 199 11.89 -7.21 -11.29
N PHE A 200 11.45 -6.07 -10.76
CA PHE A 200 10.23 -5.35 -11.12
C PHE A 200 10.50 -4.07 -11.92
N LEU A 201 11.75 -3.83 -12.31
CA LEU A 201 12.08 -2.73 -13.23
C LEU A 201 11.39 -2.94 -14.59
N GLY A 202 10.82 -1.85 -15.12
CA GLY A 202 10.06 -1.85 -16.36
C GLY A 202 8.59 -1.46 -16.14
N GLU A 203 7.67 -2.22 -16.71
CA GLU A 203 6.23 -1.94 -16.63
C GLU A 203 5.70 -2.21 -15.22
N LYS A 204 5.15 -1.17 -14.59
CA LYS A 204 4.43 -1.28 -13.30
C LYS A 204 3.17 -2.13 -13.41
N ILE A 205 2.56 -2.16 -14.59
CA ILE A 205 1.32 -2.87 -14.87
C ILE A 205 1.68 -4.17 -15.58
N LYS A 206 1.18 -5.30 -15.08
CA LYS A 206 1.32 -6.60 -15.71
C LYS A 206 0.02 -7.38 -15.61
N ARG A 207 -0.60 -7.69 -16.76
CA ARG A 207 -1.91 -8.39 -16.83
C ARG A 207 -2.93 -7.74 -15.88
N SER A 208 -3.46 -8.48 -14.90
CA SER A 208 -4.45 -8.05 -13.90
C SER A 208 -3.83 -7.41 -12.65
N GLY A 209 -2.51 -7.19 -12.60
CA GLY A 209 -1.82 -6.67 -11.42
C GLY A 209 -1.01 -5.40 -11.65
N LEU A 210 -0.70 -4.75 -10.53
CA LEU A 210 0.10 -3.54 -10.47
C LEU A 210 1.19 -3.69 -9.39
N VAL A 211 2.38 -3.19 -9.70
CA VAL A 211 3.54 -3.18 -8.81
C VAL A 211 3.85 -1.75 -8.37
N GLU A 212 4.01 -1.57 -7.07
CA GLU A 212 4.50 -0.36 -6.43
C GLU A 212 5.86 -0.66 -5.80
N ILE A 213 6.90 0.02 -6.26
CA ILE A 213 8.20 0.03 -5.59
C ILE A 213 8.20 1.23 -4.65
N LEU A 214 8.43 0.99 -3.36
CA LEU A 214 8.45 2.05 -2.36
C LEU A 214 9.57 3.06 -2.65
N ASP A 215 9.31 4.34 -2.38
CA ASP A 215 10.34 5.37 -2.42
C ASP A 215 11.04 5.53 -1.05
N VAL A 216 11.38 4.41 -0.43
CA VAL A 216 12.18 4.30 0.80
C VAL A 216 13.01 3.01 0.75
N HIS A 217 14.13 2.98 1.48
CA HIS A 217 15.05 1.85 1.54
C HIS A 217 14.33 0.55 1.89
N GLU A 218 13.51 0.61 2.95
CA GLU A 218 12.76 -0.52 3.49
C GLU A 218 11.50 -0.03 4.22
N VAL A 219 10.52 -0.90 4.43
CA VAL A 219 9.26 -0.56 5.14
C VAL A 219 9.50 0.05 6.54
N GLU A 220 10.55 -0.34 7.26
CA GLU A 220 10.93 0.23 8.56
C GLU A 220 11.24 1.73 8.48
N SER A 221 11.66 2.21 7.31
CA SER A 221 11.90 3.63 7.05
C SER A 221 10.64 4.47 7.22
N LEU A 222 9.46 3.86 7.10
CA LEU A 222 8.16 4.51 7.29
C LEU A 222 7.72 4.55 8.77
N VAL A 223 8.43 3.90 9.70
CA VAL A 223 8.10 3.96 11.14
C VAL A 223 8.48 5.34 11.71
N PRO A 224 7.58 6.09 12.36
CA PRO A 224 7.89 7.41 12.91
C PRO A 224 8.99 7.33 13.99
N LEU A 225 9.87 8.34 14.07
CA LEU A 225 11.00 8.34 15.02
C LEU A 225 10.52 8.24 16.48
N ASP A 226 9.44 8.94 16.81
CA ASP A 226 8.83 8.87 18.15
C ASP A 226 8.31 7.47 18.45
N THR A 227 7.74 6.78 17.46
CA THR A 227 7.30 5.39 17.60
C THR A 227 8.50 4.45 17.83
N ILE A 228 9.61 4.63 17.09
CA ILE A 228 10.84 3.86 17.33
C ILE A 228 11.32 4.05 18.77
N GLU A 229 11.33 5.28 19.27
CA GLU A 229 11.73 5.58 20.64
C GLU A 229 10.85 4.88 21.68
N GLU A 230 9.52 4.94 21.52
CA GLU A 230 8.58 4.30 22.43
C GLU A 230 8.68 2.77 22.40
N VAL A 231 8.90 2.17 21.23
CA VAL A 231 9.17 0.73 21.08
C VAL A 231 10.45 0.35 21.85
N LEU A 232 11.53 1.12 21.70
CA LEU A 232 12.79 0.86 22.40
C LEU A 232 12.66 1.02 23.92
N LYS A 233 11.85 1.98 24.40
CA LYS A 233 11.52 2.14 25.83
C LYS A 233 10.75 0.92 26.34
N ASN A 234 9.70 0.52 25.63
CA ASN A 234 8.85 -0.61 26.01
C ASN A 234 9.62 -1.93 26.13
N LEU A 235 10.59 -2.14 25.24
CA LEU A 235 11.44 -3.34 25.22
C LEU A 235 12.70 -3.24 26.10
N ASN A 236 12.90 -2.14 26.84
CA ASN A 236 14.12 -1.86 27.60
C ASN A 236 15.41 -1.90 26.73
N LEU A 237 15.31 -1.54 25.46
CA LEU A 237 16.43 -1.52 24.50
C LEU A 237 17.11 -0.15 24.38
N MET A 238 16.58 0.88 25.05
CA MET A 238 17.14 2.24 25.02
C MET A 238 18.62 2.27 25.37
N ILE A 239 19.08 1.54 26.39
CA ILE A 239 20.50 1.53 26.80
C ILE A 239 21.41 1.08 25.66
N LYS A 240 20.94 0.16 24.79
CA LYS A 240 21.74 -0.41 23.70
C LYS A 240 21.63 0.38 22.39
N LYS A 241 20.50 1.04 22.14
CA LYS A 241 20.17 1.66 20.84
C LYS A 241 20.02 3.18 20.90
N LYS A 242 20.28 3.80 22.06
CA LYS A 242 20.21 5.26 22.24
C LYS A 242 21.11 6.01 21.25
N ASP A 243 22.37 5.60 21.13
CA ASP A 243 23.33 6.30 20.27
C ASP A 243 22.91 6.26 18.78
N THR A 244 22.38 5.12 18.32
CA THR A 244 21.80 5.00 16.97
C THR A 244 20.59 5.90 16.78
N LEU A 245 19.65 5.91 17.74
CA LEU A 245 18.45 6.75 17.67
C LEU A 245 18.82 8.24 17.67
N ASP A 246 19.72 8.65 18.56
CA ASP A 246 20.19 10.03 18.67
C ASP A 246 20.92 10.46 17.39
N PHE A 247 21.75 9.58 16.82
CA PHE A 247 22.40 9.83 15.52
C PHE A 247 21.37 9.98 14.39
N LEU A 248 20.41 9.06 14.29
CA LEU A 248 19.36 9.13 13.26
C LEU A 248 18.51 10.41 13.40
N LYS A 249 18.14 10.80 14.62
CA LYS A 249 17.43 12.06 14.89
C LYS A 249 18.22 13.27 14.41
N LYS A 250 19.54 13.30 14.64
CA LYS A 250 20.43 14.37 14.16
C LYS A 250 20.55 14.39 12.64
N LEU A 251 20.60 13.24 11.97
CA LEU A 251 20.55 13.19 10.51
C LEU A 251 19.24 13.80 10.00
N CYS A 252 18.11 13.39 10.58
CA CYS A 252 16.77 13.85 10.17
C CYS A 252 16.53 15.34 10.46
N SER A 253 17.18 15.92 11.48
CA SER A 253 17.07 17.35 11.77
C SER A 253 17.82 18.23 10.77
N ILE A 254 18.81 17.67 10.07
CA ILE A 254 19.53 18.33 8.98
C ILE A 254 18.80 18.14 7.64
N ASP A 255 18.40 16.90 7.37
CA ASP A 255 17.68 16.50 6.17
C ASP A 255 16.81 15.29 6.50
N GLU A 256 15.49 15.48 6.52
CA GLU A 256 14.51 14.44 6.80
C GLU A 256 14.66 13.25 5.84
N SER A 257 15.09 13.49 4.60
CA SER A 257 15.22 12.43 3.60
C SER A 257 16.27 11.38 3.96
N ALA A 258 17.22 11.71 4.85
CA ALA A 258 18.18 10.76 5.41
C ALA A 258 17.50 9.52 6.00
N LYS A 259 16.31 9.71 6.60
CA LYS A 259 15.52 8.60 7.16
C LYS A 259 15.19 7.52 6.14
N PHE A 260 14.97 7.91 4.89
CA PHE A 260 14.49 7.02 3.83
C PHE A 260 15.60 6.25 3.13
N TYR A 261 16.86 6.56 3.41
CA TYR A 261 18.03 5.87 2.88
C TYR A 261 18.91 5.24 3.97
N PHE A 262 18.57 5.50 5.24
CA PHE A 262 19.17 4.83 6.40
C PHE A 262 18.71 3.37 6.43
N ASP A 263 19.63 2.44 6.67
CA ASP A 263 19.32 1.02 6.86
C ASP A 263 18.91 0.82 8.33
N HIS A 264 17.60 0.78 8.60
CA HIS A 264 17.06 0.67 9.97
C HIS A 264 17.33 -0.71 10.57
N LYS A 265 17.53 -1.74 9.75
CA LYS A 265 17.91 -3.08 10.24
C LYS A 265 19.39 -3.17 10.62
N LYS A 266 20.29 -2.81 9.71
CA LYS A 266 21.76 -3.01 9.83
C LYS A 266 22.49 -1.76 10.34
N GLY A 267 21.92 -0.58 10.13
CA GLY A 267 22.43 0.69 10.63
C GLY A 267 23.27 1.46 9.63
N PHE A 268 24.20 2.26 10.15
CA PHE A 268 24.95 3.23 9.37
C PHE A 268 26.46 3.00 9.46
N ASN A 269 27.13 3.19 8.34
CA ASN A 269 28.59 3.12 8.25
C ASN A 269 29.10 4.24 7.33
N ILE A 270 29.94 5.14 7.85
CA ILE A 270 30.44 6.28 7.07
C ILE A 270 31.26 5.84 5.85
N LYS A 271 32.02 4.74 5.93
CA LYS A 271 32.79 4.25 4.79
C LYS A 271 31.86 3.93 3.62
N SER A 272 30.80 3.16 3.89
CA SER A 272 29.79 2.82 2.87
C SER A 272 29.02 4.05 2.38
N ALA A 273 28.68 4.98 3.27
CA ALA A 273 28.01 6.22 2.89
C ALA A 273 28.87 7.07 1.93
N LEU A 274 30.17 7.23 2.22
CA LEU A 274 31.10 7.97 1.37
C LEU A 274 31.38 7.24 0.05
N GLU A 275 31.44 5.91 0.05
CA GLU A 275 31.57 5.10 -1.18
C GLU A 275 30.37 5.30 -2.10
N LEU A 276 29.14 5.34 -1.54
CA LEU A 276 27.92 5.64 -2.28
C LEU A 276 27.96 7.07 -2.85
N ASP A 277 28.32 8.06 -2.04
CA ASP A 277 28.42 9.46 -2.49
C ASP A 277 29.45 9.63 -3.63
N ASN A 278 30.61 8.97 -3.51
CA ASN A 278 31.64 9.01 -4.56
C ASN A 278 31.17 8.37 -5.87
N THR A 279 30.24 7.42 -5.81
CA THR A 279 29.73 6.70 -6.98
C THR A 279 28.51 7.38 -7.60
N HIS A 280 27.64 7.97 -6.78
CA HIS A 280 26.31 8.40 -7.16
C HIS A 280 26.04 9.91 -6.97
N GLY A 281 27.03 10.68 -6.53
CA GLY A 281 26.92 12.11 -6.25
C GLY A 281 26.72 12.40 -4.77
N ASP A 282 26.82 13.67 -4.37
CA ASP A 282 26.79 14.05 -2.96
C ASP A 282 25.38 13.94 -2.35
N PHE A 283 25.25 13.17 -1.26
CA PHE A 283 24.03 13.09 -0.44
C PHE A 283 24.36 13.01 1.05
N TRP A 284 25.10 11.99 1.46
CA TRP A 284 25.47 11.80 2.87
C TRP A 284 26.50 12.83 3.32
N ARG A 285 27.48 13.17 2.49
CA ARG A 285 28.59 14.07 2.86
C ARG A 285 28.11 15.46 3.26
N PRO A 286 27.22 16.16 2.51
CA PRO A 286 26.68 17.45 2.95
C PRO A 286 25.97 17.39 4.31
N ILE A 287 25.26 16.29 4.60
CA ILE A 287 24.59 16.07 5.89
C ILE A 287 25.62 15.87 6.98
N LEU A 288 26.56 14.94 6.79
CA LEU A 288 27.62 14.61 7.75
C LEU A 288 28.55 15.80 8.04
N LYS A 289 28.84 16.65 7.06
CA LYS A 289 29.64 17.88 7.27
C LYS A 289 29.04 18.81 8.31
N LYS A 290 27.71 18.93 8.33
CA LYS A 290 27.01 19.74 9.33
C LYS A 290 27.12 19.14 10.74
N LEU A 291 27.33 17.83 10.85
CA LEU A 291 27.57 17.12 12.11
C LEU A 291 29.04 17.04 12.52
N ASN A 292 29.98 17.34 11.61
CA ASN A 292 31.40 17.02 11.81
C ASN A 292 32.01 17.69 13.06
N HIS A 293 31.52 18.86 13.45
CA HIS A 293 31.99 19.54 14.67
C HIS A 293 31.73 18.74 15.96
N GLU A 294 30.77 17.81 15.97
CA GLU A 294 30.47 16.95 17.12
C GLU A 294 31.28 15.65 17.12
N TYR A 295 31.69 15.18 15.93
CA TYR A 295 32.28 13.85 15.74
C TYR A 295 33.77 13.89 15.36
N ASP A 296 34.28 15.05 14.94
CA ASP A 296 35.67 15.32 14.56
C ASP A 296 36.27 14.21 13.66
N CYS A 297 35.58 13.86 12.57
CA CYS A 297 36.03 12.79 11.67
C CYS A 297 36.58 13.32 10.34
N GLU A 298 37.90 13.25 10.17
CA GLU A 298 38.64 13.61 8.96
C GLU A 298 38.17 12.88 7.68
N CYS A 299 37.49 11.74 7.82
CA CYS A 299 36.98 10.96 6.69
C CYS A 299 35.93 11.74 5.88
N ILE A 300 35.17 12.62 6.54
CA ILE A 300 34.11 13.42 5.89
C ILE A 300 34.72 14.42 4.90
N GLU A 301 35.82 15.08 5.30
CA GLU A 301 36.52 16.05 4.46
C GLU A 301 37.37 15.37 3.37
N SER A 302 38.06 14.29 3.72
CA SER A 302 38.90 13.53 2.78
C SER A 302 38.11 12.67 1.77
N LYS A 303 36.77 12.59 1.90
CA LYS A 303 35.85 11.76 1.10
C LYS A 303 36.17 10.27 1.10
N LYS A 304 37.05 9.80 1.99
CA LYS A 304 37.51 8.42 2.04
C LYS A 304 37.82 8.01 3.47
N CYS A 305 37.11 7.01 3.98
CA CYS A 305 37.39 6.45 5.29
C CYS A 305 38.53 5.43 5.21
N LYS A 306 39.69 5.76 5.80
CA LYS A 306 40.86 4.86 5.92
C LYS A 306 41.01 4.23 7.30
N CYS A 307 40.14 4.57 8.25
CA CYS A 307 40.18 4.03 9.61
C CYS A 307 39.93 2.51 9.60
N CYS A 308 40.71 1.75 10.38
CA CYS A 308 40.57 0.28 10.48
C CYS A 308 39.17 -0.13 11.00
N ASN A 309 38.64 0.63 11.97
CA ASN A 309 37.22 0.64 12.30
C ASN A 309 36.63 1.95 11.80
N SER A 310 35.45 1.89 11.17
CA SER A 310 34.76 3.08 10.65
C SER A 310 34.56 4.11 11.76
N CYS A 311 35.08 5.35 11.60
CA CYS A 311 35.05 6.39 12.64
C CYS A 311 33.61 6.73 13.09
N LEU A 312 32.63 6.47 12.22
CA LEU A 312 31.20 6.56 12.51
C LEU A 312 30.52 5.27 12.05
N ALA A 313 30.15 4.45 13.01
CA ALA A 313 29.41 3.21 12.79
C ALA A 313 28.36 3.06 13.89
N TYR A 314 27.11 2.91 13.46
CA TYR A 314 25.97 2.72 14.34
C TYR A 314 25.25 1.45 13.91
N GLU A 315 25.02 0.53 14.83
CA GLU A 315 24.18 -0.63 14.55
C GLU A 315 22.73 -0.18 14.32
N GLY A 316 22.02 -0.88 13.43
CA GLY A 316 20.59 -0.66 13.25
C GLY A 316 19.78 -1.15 14.44
N PHE A 317 18.46 -1.03 14.32
CA PHE A 317 17.48 -1.49 15.31
C PHE A 317 17.20 -3.00 15.19
N GLY A 318 17.71 -3.65 14.15
CA GLY A 318 17.58 -5.09 13.89
C GLY A 318 16.31 -5.47 13.13
N ASP A 319 16.26 -6.71 12.66
CA ASP A 319 15.17 -7.25 11.82
C ASP A 319 13.80 -7.28 12.53
N GLY A 320 13.79 -7.17 13.86
CA GLY A 320 12.57 -7.17 14.66
C GLY A 320 11.85 -5.81 14.76
N LEU A 321 12.40 -4.72 14.22
CA LEU A 321 11.84 -3.37 14.43
C LEU A 321 10.37 -3.27 13.98
N LEU A 322 10.04 -3.79 12.80
CA LEU A 322 8.68 -3.74 12.28
C LEU A 322 7.71 -4.56 13.14
N ASN A 323 8.09 -5.79 13.49
CA ASN A 323 7.28 -6.66 14.35
C ASN A 323 7.01 -6.00 15.71
N ASN A 324 8.05 -5.48 16.35
CA ASN A 324 7.96 -4.79 17.64
C ASN A 324 7.09 -3.53 17.55
N THR A 325 7.16 -2.82 16.43
CA THR A 325 6.29 -1.66 16.15
C THR A 325 4.82 -2.08 16.08
N LEU A 326 4.52 -3.17 15.37
CA LEU A 326 3.17 -3.70 15.26
C LEU A 326 2.63 -4.16 16.62
N GLU A 327 3.43 -4.88 17.40
CA GLU A 327 3.07 -5.30 18.77
C GLU A 327 2.80 -4.09 19.68
N TYR A 328 3.65 -3.06 19.62
CA TYR A 328 3.44 -1.81 20.37
C TYR A 328 2.12 -1.12 19.99
N ILE A 329 1.82 -1.01 18.69
CA ILE A 329 0.58 -0.37 18.22
C ILE A 329 -0.66 -1.21 18.60
N GLN A 330 -0.57 -2.54 18.56
CA GLN A 330 -1.66 -3.46 18.87
C GLN A 330 -1.95 -3.60 20.36
N THR A 331 -0.92 -3.55 21.22
CA THR A 331 -1.07 -3.52 22.68
C THR A 331 -1.69 -2.21 23.17
N GLY A 332 -1.49 -1.12 22.41
CA GLY A 332 -2.28 0.10 22.52
C GLY A 332 -3.68 -0.04 21.93
N ASN A 333 -4.24 1.09 21.48
CA ASN A 333 -5.50 1.10 20.74
C ASN A 333 -5.22 1.51 19.29
N LEU A 334 -5.32 0.55 18.36
CA LEU A 334 -5.16 0.76 16.91
C LEU A 334 -5.97 1.94 16.37
N ARG A 335 -7.18 2.20 16.90
CA ARG A 335 -8.02 3.34 16.47
C ARG A 335 -7.48 4.68 16.93
N GLN A 336 -6.72 4.69 18.01
CA GLN A 336 -6.13 5.88 18.62
C GLN A 336 -4.69 6.13 18.17
N TYR A 337 -4.01 5.15 17.57
CA TYR A 337 -2.67 5.36 17.04
C TYR A 337 -2.69 6.47 15.97
N ASN A 338 -2.14 7.62 16.32
CA ASN A 338 -2.08 8.81 15.49
C ASN A 338 -0.73 9.50 15.75
N PRO A 339 0.36 8.92 15.22
CA PRO A 339 1.69 9.45 15.47
C PRO A 339 1.84 10.84 14.86
N ASN A 340 2.73 11.65 15.46
CA ASN A 340 3.18 12.87 14.82
C ASN A 340 4.11 12.51 13.66
N LEU A 341 3.78 12.95 12.44
CA LEU A 341 4.58 12.70 11.26
C LEU A 341 5.27 13.99 10.84
N SER A 342 6.56 13.90 10.51
CA SER A 342 7.27 14.96 9.80
C SER A 342 6.69 15.13 8.39
N SER A 343 6.95 16.26 7.73
CA SER A 343 6.29 16.61 6.47
C SER A 343 6.51 15.57 5.37
N GLN A 344 7.75 15.13 5.14
CA GLN A 344 8.00 14.16 4.07
C GLN A 344 7.45 12.77 4.42
N LEU A 345 7.53 12.36 5.69
CA LEU A 345 6.94 11.09 6.15
C LEU A 345 5.41 11.12 6.03
N HIS A 346 4.77 12.24 6.35
CA HIS A 346 3.34 12.45 6.16
C HIS A 346 2.96 12.25 4.69
N ASP A 347 3.68 12.87 3.76
CA ASP A 347 3.39 12.77 2.32
C ASP A 347 3.55 11.34 1.79
N LYS A 348 4.58 10.63 2.27
CA LYS A 348 4.78 9.20 1.95
C LYS A 348 3.66 8.33 2.53
N TRP A 349 3.27 8.55 3.79
CA TRP A 349 2.14 7.86 4.42
C TRP A 349 0.82 8.14 3.71
N TYR A 350 0.57 9.38 3.35
CA TYR A 350 -0.65 9.78 2.65
C TYR A 350 -0.73 9.13 1.27
N THR A 351 0.36 9.19 0.49
CA THR A 351 0.43 8.60 -0.85
C THR A 351 0.29 7.08 -0.82
N LEU A 352 1.08 6.40 0.03
CA LEU A 352 1.02 4.94 0.16
C LEU A 352 -0.32 4.49 0.75
N GLY A 353 -0.83 5.20 1.74
CA GLY A 353 -2.13 4.95 2.36
C GLY A 353 -3.27 5.05 1.36
N LYS A 354 -3.27 6.07 0.50
CA LYS A 354 -4.23 6.20 -0.62
C LYS A 354 -4.16 5.01 -1.56
N LYS A 355 -2.96 4.62 -2.00
CA LYS A 355 -2.76 3.45 -2.86
C LYS A 355 -3.31 2.20 -2.21
N PHE A 356 -2.82 1.84 -1.03
CA PHE A 356 -3.21 0.62 -0.33
C PHE A 356 -4.72 0.59 -0.02
N PHE A 357 -5.29 1.71 0.43
CA PHE A 357 -6.73 1.86 0.66
C PHE A 357 -7.53 1.59 -0.62
N SER A 358 -7.12 2.16 -1.76
CA SER A 358 -7.84 2.01 -3.03
C SER A 358 -7.97 0.55 -3.48
N TRP A 359 -6.96 -0.27 -3.19
CA TRP A 359 -6.97 -1.70 -3.50
C TRP A 359 -7.77 -2.52 -2.50
N SER A 360 -7.94 -2.05 -1.27
CA SER A 360 -8.50 -2.83 -0.15
C SER A 360 -9.84 -2.31 0.39
N CYS A 361 -10.34 -1.17 -0.09
CA CYS A 361 -11.57 -0.57 0.44
C CYS A 361 -12.81 -1.46 0.20
N GLY A 362 -13.68 -1.56 1.20
CA GLY A 362 -14.94 -2.31 1.12
C GLY A 362 -16.03 -1.69 2.01
N PRO A 363 -17.28 -2.16 1.90
CA PRO A 363 -18.38 -1.70 2.74
C PRO A 363 -18.08 -1.89 4.24
N TYR A 364 -18.48 -0.93 5.07
CA TYR A 364 -18.37 -1.07 6.52
C TYR A 364 -19.45 -1.99 7.10
N LYS A 365 -19.11 -2.70 8.18
CA LYS A 365 -20.08 -3.52 8.92
C LYS A 365 -21.00 -2.61 9.74
N LYS A 366 -22.17 -2.26 9.20
CA LYS A 366 -23.25 -1.72 10.04
C LYS A 366 -23.56 -2.76 11.12
N ALA A 367 -23.50 -2.37 12.39
CA ALA A 367 -24.04 -3.20 13.46
C ALA A 367 -25.51 -3.47 13.08
N ARG A 368 -25.91 -4.75 13.02
CA ARG A 368 -27.33 -5.07 12.88
C ARG A 368 -27.99 -4.47 14.12
N VAL A 369 -28.81 -3.43 13.92
CA VAL A 369 -29.77 -3.03 14.94
C VAL A 369 -30.77 -4.18 14.95
N SER A 370 -30.67 -5.01 15.98
CA SER A 370 -31.55 -6.15 16.24
C SER A 370 -32.97 -5.71 16.48
#